data_AF-A0A087U7P3-F1
#
_entry.id   AF-A0A087U7P3-F1
#
_cell.length_a   1.000
_cell.length_b   1.000
_cell.length_c   1.000
_cell.angle_alpha   90.00
_cell.angle_beta   90.00
_cell.angle_gamma   90.00
#
_symmetry.space_group_name_H-M   'P 1'
#
loop_
_entity.id
_entity.type
_entity.pdbx_description
1 polymer ?
#
loop_
_entity_poly.entity_id
_entity_poly.type
_entity_poly.pdbx_seq_one_letter_code
_entity_poly.pdbx_strand_id
1 'polypeptide(L)'
;MFKNVFQGLGILFSLLQYFQCFTIADKSRETPVVETKLGNITGTTIDVNGTLVNQYLGVPYAQPPTGEFRFKKPRKLEAWEKTIKATEEPPACIQYNQAPYPWYDDKPGKSEDCLYLNIWTPLDANTSNPKAVLYWMYGGGFFLGSIRMDLYKGHFVSALGDIIVVTVNYRLGSFGFLFSNTDDAPGNVGIWDILTGLQWVNENIEAFGGDMSRITIAGESAGSIAAGLLSVSPLAQGLYKRQIMESGSPAYTNADNNSQNLDRSQLLAELVGCANEIHSIVTTPDEV
;
A
#
# COMPACT_ATOMS: atom_id res chain seq x y z
N MET A 1 96.62 -19.81 -32.19
CA MET A 1 96.86 -19.29 -30.83
C MET A 1 96.60 -17.77 -30.85
N PHE A 2 95.34 -17.36 -30.72
CA PHE A 2 94.87 -15.97 -30.61
C PHE A 2 93.57 -16.05 -29.77
N LYS A 3 93.61 -15.52 -28.54
CA LYS A 3 93.03 -14.22 -28.12
C LYS A 3 91.49 -14.20 -28.04
N ASN A 4 91.03 -13.79 -26.85
CA ASN A 4 89.91 -12.86 -26.60
C ASN A 4 88.47 -13.41 -26.70
N VAL A 5 87.44 -13.02 -25.94
CA VAL A 5 87.21 -12.24 -24.69
C VAL A 5 85.67 -11.98 -24.64
N PHE A 6 85.11 -11.66 -23.45
CA PHE A 6 83.76 -11.11 -23.14
C PHE A 6 82.55 -12.08 -23.10
N GLN A 7 81.97 -12.33 -21.91
CA GLN A 7 80.91 -11.56 -21.20
C GLN A 7 79.52 -11.63 -21.86
N GLY A 8 78.55 -12.11 -21.09
CA GLY A 8 77.12 -12.01 -21.38
C GLY A 8 76.31 -12.42 -20.15
N LEU A 9 75.80 -11.42 -19.42
CA LEU A 9 74.89 -11.55 -18.28
C LEU A 9 73.58 -12.26 -18.67
N GLY A 10 73.08 -13.09 -17.75
CA GLY A 10 71.76 -13.72 -17.86
C GLY A 10 70.63 -12.69 -17.75
N ILE A 11 69.67 -12.76 -18.67
CA ILE A 11 68.43 -11.99 -18.66
C ILE A 11 67.31 -12.94 -18.20
N LEU A 12 66.79 -12.71 -16.98
CA LEU A 12 65.53 -13.28 -16.52
C LEU A 12 64.37 -12.59 -17.27
N PHE A 13 63.58 -13.36 -18.02
CA PHE A 13 62.30 -12.91 -18.55
C PHE A 13 61.20 -13.14 -17.51
N SER A 14 60.74 -12.08 -16.85
CA SER A 14 59.51 -12.06 -16.06
C SER A 14 58.35 -11.55 -16.92
N LEU A 15 57.41 -12.43 -17.23
CA LEU A 15 56.13 -12.10 -17.87
C LEU A 15 55.24 -11.31 -16.91
N LEU A 16 55.19 -9.98 -17.06
CA LEU A 16 54.16 -9.13 -16.45
C LEU A 16 52.88 -9.25 -17.29
N GLN A 17 51.95 -10.10 -16.86
CA GLN A 17 50.57 -10.06 -17.33
C GLN A 17 49.90 -8.79 -16.79
N TYR A 18 49.60 -7.83 -17.67
CA TYR A 18 48.72 -6.72 -17.37
C TYR A 18 47.29 -7.25 -17.20
N PHE A 19 46.90 -7.57 -15.97
CA PHE A 19 45.49 -7.67 -15.60
C PHE A 19 44.90 -6.26 -15.57
N GLN A 20 44.32 -5.81 -16.68
CA GLN A 20 43.41 -4.67 -16.65
C GLN A 20 42.17 -5.10 -15.86
N CYS A 21 42.14 -4.72 -14.59
CA CYS A 21 40.94 -4.77 -13.78
C CYS A 21 39.98 -3.71 -14.34
N PHE A 22 39.11 -4.12 -15.27
CA PHE A 22 37.91 -3.36 -15.55
C PHE A 22 37.05 -3.42 -14.30
N THR A 23 37.14 -2.41 -13.47
CA THR A 23 36.08 -2.10 -12.51
C THR A 23 34.85 -1.80 -13.35
N ILE A 24 33.95 -2.76 -13.46
CA ILE A 24 32.56 -2.46 -13.78
C ILE A 24 32.12 -1.59 -12.61
N ALA A 25 32.12 -0.27 -12.83
CA ALA A 25 31.40 0.63 -11.97
C ALA A 25 29.96 0.17 -12.04
N ASP A 26 29.51 -0.52 -10.98
CA ASP A 26 28.09 -0.71 -10.74
C ASP A 26 27.52 0.71 -10.73
N LYS A 27 26.80 1.08 -11.79
CA LYS A 27 26.12 2.36 -11.88
C LYS A 27 25.13 2.29 -10.72
N SER A 28 25.49 2.84 -9.57
CA SER A 28 24.60 2.95 -8.42
C SER A 28 23.37 3.65 -8.95
N ARG A 29 22.30 2.88 -9.19
CA ARG A 29 21.07 3.41 -9.77
C ARG A 29 20.58 4.46 -8.78
N GLU A 30 20.43 5.69 -9.25
CA GLU A 30 19.95 6.78 -8.39
C GLU A 30 18.66 6.34 -7.73
N THR A 31 18.62 6.48 -6.40
CA THR A 31 17.44 6.10 -5.63
C THR A 31 16.32 7.06 -6.00
N PRO A 32 15.16 6.61 -6.49
CA PRO A 32 14.12 7.52 -6.89
C PRO A 32 13.58 8.24 -5.64
N VAL A 33 13.49 9.57 -5.72
CA VAL A 33 12.97 10.45 -4.68
C VAL A 33 11.83 11.25 -5.30
N VAL A 34 10.72 11.35 -4.57
CA VAL A 34 9.58 12.21 -4.91
C VAL A 34 9.30 13.17 -3.77
N GLU A 35 9.01 14.42 -4.12
CA GLU A 35 8.59 15.45 -3.19
C GLU A 35 7.06 15.53 -3.20
N THR A 36 6.43 15.04 -2.14
CA THR A 36 4.97 15.16 -1.95
C THR A 36 4.65 16.45 -1.18
N LYS A 37 3.36 16.79 -1.06
CA LYS A 37 2.95 17.96 -0.26
C LYS A 37 3.28 17.84 1.23
N LEU A 38 3.50 16.62 1.71
CA LEU A 38 3.78 16.33 3.12
C LEU A 38 5.27 16.09 3.39
N GLY A 39 6.09 15.91 2.35
CA GLY A 39 7.52 15.68 2.49
C GLY A 39 8.05 14.66 1.49
N ASN A 40 9.35 14.39 1.60
CA ASN A 40 10.07 13.54 0.65
C ASN A 40 9.84 12.05 0.93
N ILE A 41 9.76 11.27 -0.15
CA ILE A 41 9.65 9.81 -0.12
C ILE A 41 10.69 9.24 -1.08
N THR A 42 11.45 8.25 -0.63
CA THR A 42 12.37 7.49 -1.50
C THR A 42 11.86 6.08 -1.75
N GLY A 43 12.00 5.60 -2.97
CA GLY A 43 11.63 4.26 -3.39
C GLY A 43 12.82 3.44 -3.90
N THR A 44 12.56 2.44 -4.72
CA THR A 44 13.57 1.69 -5.48
C THR A 44 13.20 1.58 -6.94
N THR A 45 14.18 1.36 -7.81
CA THR A 45 13.95 1.05 -9.24
C THR A 45 14.19 -0.44 -9.50
N ILE A 46 13.20 -1.10 -10.09
CA ILE A 46 13.23 -2.53 -10.42
C ILE A 46 13.17 -2.76 -11.93
N ASP A 47 13.64 -3.92 -12.38
CA ASP A 47 13.56 -4.37 -13.77
C ASP A 47 12.44 -5.40 -13.90
N VAL A 48 11.48 -5.13 -14.79
CA VAL A 48 10.35 -5.99 -15.12
C VAL A 48 10.47 -6.40 -16.59
N ASN A 49 11.14 -7.51 -16.85
CA ASN A 49 11.37 -8.06 -18.20
C ASN A 49 12.00 -7.06 -19.20
N GLY A 50 12.98 -6.27 -18.75
CA GLY A 50 13.68 -5.26 -19.54
C GLY A 50 13.06 -3.86 -19.45
N THR A 51 11.91 -3.71 -18.78
CA THR A 51 11.26 -2.42 -18.52
C THR A 51 11.53 -1.99 -17.09
N LEU A 52 12.12 -0.80 -16.91
CA LEU A 52 12.38 -0.25 -15.58
C LEU A 52 11.13 0.42 -14.99
N VAL A 53 10.87 0.15 -13.71
CA VAL A 53 9.74 0.70 -12.95
C VAL A 53 10.26 1.22 -11.61
N ASN A 54 9.84 2.42 -11.23
CA ASN A 54 10.04 2.91 -9.86
C ASN A 54 8.93 2.37 -8.96
N GLN A 55 9.29 1.85 -7.80
CA GLN A 55 8.35 1.38 -6.79
C GLN A 55 8.56 2.08 -5.45
N TYR A 56 7.46 2.38 -4.77
CA TYR A 56 7.41 2.96 -3.44
C TYR A 56 6.50 2.07 -2.61
N LEU A 57 7.08 1.30 -1.70
CA LEU A 57 6.37 0.31 -0.88
C LEU A 57 6.25 0.84 0.55
N GLY A 58 5.04 0.83 1.11
CA GLY A 58 4.81 1.30 2.47
C GLY A 58 4.76 2.83 2.61
N VAL A 59 4.09 3.51 1.67
CA VAL A 59 3.84 4.96 1.77
C VAL A 59 2.65 5.21 2.71
N PRO A 60 2.82 5.88 3.86
CA PRO A 60 1.69 6.14 4.76
C PRO A 60 0.73 7.14 4.12
N TYR A 61 -0.58 6.92 4.29
CA TYR A 61 -1.60 7.87 3.83
C TYR A 61 -2.46 8.45 4.97
N ALA A 62 -2.37 7.86 6.17
CA ALA A 62 -3.08 8.30 7.37
C ALA A 62 -2.25 8.01 8.62
N GLN A 63 -2.57 8.68 9.73
CA GLN A 63 -1.94 8.38 11.02
C GLN A 63 -2.30 6.97 11.50
N PRO A 64 -1.40 6.29 12.26
CA PRO A 64 -1.68 4.98 12.81
C PRO A 64 -2.99 4.95 13.62
N PRO A 65 -3.95 4.07 13.30
CA PRO A 65 -5.22 3.96 14.01
C PRO A 65 -5.05 3.09 15.26
N THR A 66 -4.19 3.52 16.19
CA THR A 66 -3.86 2.77 17.41
C THR A 66 -4.44 3.43 18.66
N GLY A 67 -4.60 2.66 19.74
CA GLY A 67 -5.08 3.19 21.02
C GLY A 67 -6.50 3.74 20.92
N GLU A 68 -6.72 4.98 21.37
CA GLU A 68 -8.03 5.66 21.32
C GLU A 68 -8.57 5.87 19.89
N PHE A 69 -7.73 5.70 18.86
CA PHE A 69 -8.12 5.87 17.44
C PHE A 69 -8.48 4.55 16.74
N ARG A 70 -8.40 3.41 17.44
CA ARG A 70 -8.57 2.06 16.88
C ARG A 70 -9.81 1.89 16.00
N PHE A 71 -10.95 2.34 16.49
CA PHE A 71 -12.25 2.21 15.80
C PHE A 71 -12.74 3.52 15.18
N LYS A 72 -11.95 4.59 15.26
CA LYS A 72 -12.32 5.93 14.77
C LYS A 72 -11.94 6.11 13.30
N LYS A 73 -12.51 7.14 12.67
CA LYS A 73 -12.15 7.52 11.29
C LYS A 73 -10.64 7.81 11.18
N PRO A 74 -10.00 7.48 10.04
CA PRO A 74 -8.58 7.77 9.83
C PRO A 74 -8.30 9.27 9.93
N ARG A 75 -7.12 9.62 10.46
CA ARG A 75 -6.68 11.00 10.61
C ARG A 75 -5.63 11.33 9.56
N LYS A 76 -5.66 12.58 9.08
CA LYS A 76 -4.68 13.09 8.11
C LYS A 76 -3.27 13.08 8.72
N LEU A 77 -2.29 12.79 7.87
CA LEU A 77 -0.88 12.92 8.22
C LEU A 77 -0.49 14.37 8.41
N GLU A 78 0.48 14.59 9.30
CA GLU A 78 1.22 15.84 9.40
C GLU A 78 2.39 15.79 8.42
N ALA A 79 2.88 16.96 7.99
CA ALA A 79 4.09 17.03 7.18
C ALA A 79 5.29 16.49 7.97
N TRP A 80 6.21 15.81 7.28
CA TRP A 80 7.42 15.25 7.85
C TRP A 80 8.67 15.89 7.25
N GLU A 81 9.65 16.20 8.10
CA GLU A 81 10.93 16.75 7.65
C GLU A 81 11.88 15.67 7.13
N LYS A 82 11.85 14.48 7.74
CA LYS A 82 12.74 13.37 7.40
C LYS A 82 12.16 12.57 6.25
N THR A 83 12.94 12.38 5.18
CA THR A 83 12.57 11.53 4.04
C THR A 83 12.12 10.15 4.50
N ILE A 84 10.92 9.75 4.10
CA ILE A 84 10.38 8.42 4.34
C ILE A 84 11.01 7.44 3.34
N LYS A 85 11.50 6.31 3.85
CA LYS A 85 12.06 5.24 3.03
C LYS A 85 10.98 4.20 2.71
N ALA A 86 10.32 4.37 1.57
CA ALA A 86 9.27 3.48 1.08
C ALA A 86 9.86 2.36 0.19
N THR A 87 10.70 1.51 0.79
CA THR A 87 11.41 0.44 0.06
C THR A 87 11.01 -0.97 0.49
N GLU A 88 10.12 -1.11 1.46
CA GLU A 88 9.76 -2.39 2.09
C GLU A 88 8.24 -2.55 2.11
N GLU A 89 7.76 -3.79 2.02
CA GLU A 89 6.32 -4.07 2.09
C GLU A 89 5.78 -3.65 3.48
N PRO A 90 4.66 -2.91 3.54
CA PRO A 90 4.06 -2.55 4.82
C PRO A 90 3.46 -3.77 5.52
N PRO A 91 3.23 -3.70 6.85
CA PRO A 91 2.47 -4.73 7.54
C PRO A 91 1.04 -4.83 6.97
N ALA A 92 0.50 -6.04 6.97
CA ALA A 92 -0.93 -6.23 6.75
C ALA A 92 -1.72 -5.73 7.97
N CYS A 93 -2.96 -5.29 7.75
CA CYS A 93 -3.87 -4.99 8.86
C CYS A 93 -4.17 -6.26 9.68
N ILE A 94 -4.49 -6.06 10.97
CA ILE A 94 -4.93 -7.15 11.86
C ILE A 94 -6.07 -7.92 11.19
N GLN A 95 -5.84 -9.21 11.03
CA GLN A 95 -6.76 -10.17 10.44
C GLN A 95 -6.42 -11.55 10.99
N TYR A 96 -7.44 -12.37 11.18
CA TYR A 96 -7.27 -13.73 11.64
C TYR A 96 -8.19 -14.64 10.85
N ASN A 97 -7.64 -15.74 10.37
CA ASN A 97 -8.40 -16.77 9.70
C ASN A 97 -7.70 -18.11 9.83
N GLN A 98 -8.48 -19.17 10.09
CA GLN A 98 -7.99 -20.54 10.24
C GLN A 98 -8.10 -21.35 8.95
N ALA A 99 -8.97 -20.94 8.03
CA ALA A 99 -9.20 -21.66 6.78
C ALA A 99 -8.12 -21.33 5.72
N PRO A 100 -7.75 -22.28 4.85
CA PRO A 100 -6.77 -22.03 3.79
C PRO A 100 -7.42 -21.25 2.64
N TYR A 101 -7.63 -19.95 2.83
CA TYR A 101 -8.05 -19.07 1.73
C TYR A 101 -6.82 -18.60 0.95
N PRO A 102 -6.82 -18.71 -0.39
CA PRO A 102 -5.69 -18.25 -1.20
C PRO A 102 -5.51 -16.72 -1.19
N TRP A 103 -6.52 -15.99 -0.70
CA TRP A 103 -6.52 -14.53 -0.52
C TRP A 103 -6.27 -14.11 0.95
N TYR A 104 -5.81 -15.03 1.81
CA TYR A 104 -5.35 -14.71 3.17
C TYR A 104 -3.85 -14.41 3.18
N ASP A 105 -3.46 -13.38 3.92
CA ASP A 105 -2.07 -13.04 4.16
C ASP A 105 -1.54 -13.82 5.38
N ASP A 106 -0.85 -14.93 5.14
CA ASP A 106 -0.28 -15.79 6.17
C ASP A 106 1.10 -15.34 6.67
N LYS A 107 1.70 -14.32 6.05
CA LYS A 107 3.01 -13.79 6.47
C LYS A 107 2.91 -13.24 7.92
N PRO A 108 3.97 -13.37 8.74
CA PRO A 108 4.02 -12.73 10.06
C PRO A 108 4.01 -11.19 9.96
N GLY A 109 3.88 -10.50 11.09
CA GLY A 109 3.98 -9.03 11.14
C GLY A 109 2.71 -8.29 10.69
N LYS A 110 1.54 -8.73 11.18
CA LYS A 110 0.28 -7.97 11.07
C LYS A 110 0.26 -6.88 12.15
N SER A 111 -0.28 -5.70 11.84
CA SER A 111 -0.25 -4.53 12.74
C SER A 111 -1.56 -3.73 12.67
N GLU A 112 -1.89 -2.99 13.72
CA GLU A 112 -2.90 -1.93 13.69
C GLU A 112 -2.40 -0.71 12.88
N ASP A 113 -1.10 -0.42 12.98
CA ASP A 113 -0.43 0.52 12.09
C ASP A 113 -0.26 -0.12 10.71
N CYS A 114 -1.29 -0.01 9.87
CA CYS A 114 -1.36 -0.65 8.55
C CYS A 114 -1.85 0.25 7.42
N LEU A 115 -2.10 1.54 7.67
CA LEU A 115 -2.67 2.48 6.70
C LEU A 115 -1.62 3.00 5.69
N TYR A 116 -1.20 2.11 4.80
CA TYR A 116 -0.17 2.33 3.80
C TYR A 116 -0.66 2.08 2.36
N LEU A 117 0.04 2.68 1.41
CA LEU A 117 -0.06 2.46 -0.02
C LEU A 117 1.21 1.78 -0.55
N ASN A 118 1.08 1.01 -1.63
CA ASN A 118 2.20 0.69 -2.51
C ASN A 118 1.96 1.35 -3.88
N ILE A 119 3.00 1.92 -4.48
CA ILE A 119 2.92 2.67 -5.73
C ILE A 119 3.99 2.16 -6.70
N TRP A 120 3.59 1.81 -7.93
CA TRP A 120 4.48 1.50 -9.05
C TRP A 120 4.26 2.52 -10.16
N THR A 121 5.34 3.11 -10.66
CA THR A 121 5.29 4.14 -11.71
C THR A 121 6.33 3.86 -12.81
N PRO A 122 5.96 4.01 -14.11
CA PRO A 122 6.91 3.91 -15.21
C PRO A 122 8.08 4.87 -15.04
N LEU A 123 9.29 4.47 -15.46
CA LEU A 123 10.51 5.28 -15.26
C LEU A 123 10.43 6.67 -15.91
N ASP A 124 9.71 6.79 -17.02
CA ASP A 124 9.54 8.04 -17.79
C ASP A 124 8.34 8.89 -17.33
N ALA A 125 7.63 8.47 -16.27
CA ALA A 125 6.49 9.21 -15.73
C ALA A 125 6.95 10.52 -15.07
N ASN A 126 6.39 11.65 -15.50
CA ASN A 126 6.65 12.97 -14.94
C ASN A 126 5.54 13.94 -15.37
N THR A 127 5.62 15.21 -14.94
CA THR A 127 4.60 16.23 -15.26
C THR A 127 4.45 16.53 -16.76
N SER A 128 5.47 16.27 -17.58
CA SER A 128 5.42 16.41 -19.04
C SER A 128 4.95 15.13 -19.75
N ASN A 129 4.95 14.00 -19.06
CA ASN A 129 4.49 12.71 -19.55
C ASN A 129 3.62 12.04 -18.47
N PRO A 130 2.48 12.65 -18.12
CA PRO A 130 1.67 12.16 -17.02
C PRO A 130 1.00 10.84 -17.42
N LYS A 131 0.97 9.88 -16.50
CA LYS A 131 0.42 8.53 -16.71
C LYS A 131 -0.97 8.41 -16.08
N ALA A 132 -1.82 7.54 -16.63
CA ALA A 132 -3.08 7.21 -15.97
C ALA A 132 -2.81 6.46 -14.66
N VAL A 133 -3.75 6.52 -13.72
CA VAL A 133 -3.59 5.96 -12.37
C VAL A 133 -4.65 4.92 -12.11
N LEU A 134 -4.24 3.71 -11.72
CA LEU A 134 -5.11 2.65 -11.22
C LEU A 134 -5.01 2.59 -9.70
N TYR A 135 -6.11 2.84 -9.00
CA TYR A 135 -6.21 2.72 -7.55
C TYR A 135 -6.95 1.43 -7.18
N TRP A 136 -6.19 0.43 -6.71
CA TRP A 136 -6.64 -0.93 -6.48
C TRP A 136 -6.98 -1.19 -5.01
N MET A 137 -8.19 -1.72 -4.81
CA MET A 137 -8.73 -2.17 -3.52
C MET A 137 -8.84 -3.70 -3.54
N TYR A 138 -8.15 -4.40 -2.64
CA TYR A 138 -8.22 -5.85 -2.56
C TYR A 138 -9.56 -6.33 -1.98
N GLY A 139 -9.92 -7.58 -2.31
CA GLY A 139 -11.13 -8.27 -1.85
C GLY A 139 -11.03 -8.84 -0.43
N GLY A 140 -11.66 -9.98 -0.18
CA GLY A 140 -11.50 -10.67 1.10
C GLY A 140 -12.59 -10.41 2.15
N GLY A 141 -13.80 -10.09 1.69
CA GLY A 141 -14.99 -9.99 2.54
C GLY A 141 -14.93 -8.92 3.63
N PHE A 142 -13.99 -7.96 3.53
CA PHE A 142 -13.69 -6.95 4.55
C PHE A 142 -13.09 -7.49 5.86
N PHE A 143 -12.66 -8.76 5.94
CA PHE A 143 -12.05 -9.33 7.16
C PHE A 143 -10.66 -9.95 6.96
N LEU A 144 -10.18 -10.07 5.72
CA LEU A 144 -8.84 -10.52 5.38
C LEU A 144 -8.38 -9.88 4.05
N GLY A 145 -7.12 -10.10 3.67
CA GLY A 145 -6.49 -9.53 2.47
C GLY A 145 -5.45 -8.46 2.82
N SER A 146 -4.57 -8.15 1.87
CA SER A 146 -3.43 -7.24 2.11
C SER A 146 -2.72 -6.86 0.82
N ILE A 147 -2.19 -5.63 0.74
CA ILE A 147 -1.41 -5.17 -0.42
C ILE A 147 0.00 -5.75 -0.54
N ARG A 148 0.48 -6.52 0.46
CA ARG A 148 1.78 -7.21 0.41
C ARG A 148 1.69 -8.63 -0.18
N MET A 149 0.51 -9.05 -0.62
CA MET A 149 0.33 -10.30 -1.33
C MET A 149 0.90 -10.20 -2.75
N ASP A 150 1.59 -11.24 -3.21
CA ASP A 150 2.23 -11.23 -4.53
C ASP A 150 1.22 -11.03 -5.67
N LEU A 151 -0.01 -11.50 -5.50
CA LEU A 151 -1.13 -11.32 -6.42
C LEU A 151 -1.40 -9.84 -6.76
N TYR A 152 -1.16 -8.93 -5.83
CA TYR A 152 -1.49 -7.50 -5.99
C TYR A 152 -0.27 -6.63 -6.29
N LYS A 153 0.90 -7.22 -6.56
CA LYS A 153 2.07 -6.42 -6.92
C LYS A 153 1.87 -5.79 -8.31
N GLY A 154 1.79 -4.46 -8.34
CA GLY A 154 1.43 -3.70 -9.54
C GLY A 154 2.53 -3.55 -10.60
N HIS A 155 3.73 -4.07 -10.38
CA HIS A 155 4.89 -3.84 -11.24
C HIS A 155 4.69 -4.31 -12.70
N PHE A 156 4.07 -5.48 -12.92
CA PHE A 156 3.76 -5.95 -14.28
C PHE A 156 2.73 -5.07 -14.98
N VAL A 157 1.65 -4.70 -14.27
CA VAL A 157 0.59 -3.83 -14.81
C VAL A 157 1.16 -2.46 -15.13
N SER A 158 2.03 -1.92 -14.28
CA SER A 158 2.70 -0.64 -14.51
C SER A 158 3.64 -0.70 -15.71
N ALA A 159 4.50 -1.71 -15.79
CA ALA A 159 5.48 -1.89 -16.88
C ALA A 159 4.82 -2.11 -18.25
N LEU A 160 3.79 -2.96 -18.32
CA LEU A 160 3.16 -3.35 -19.58
C LEU A 160 2.03 -2.42 -20.00
N GLY A 161 1.29 -1.87 -19.02
CA GLY A 161 0.16 -0.99 -19.26
C GLY A 161 0.55 0.48 -19.43
N ASP A 162 1.81 0.84 -19.13
CA ASP A 162 2.30 2.22 -19.10
C ASP A 162 1.43 3.14 -18.20
N ILE A 163 1.12 2.65 -17.00
CA ILE A 163 0.29 3.32 -16.01
C ILE A 163 0.90 3.29 -14.62
N ILE A 164 0.45 4.20 -13.76
CA ILE A 164 0.74 4.13 -12.32
C ILE A 164 -0.26 3.19 -11.67
N VAL A 165 0.24 2.29 -10.83
CA VAL A 165 -0.58 1.39 -10.03
C VAL A 165 -0.39 1.74 -8.57
N VAL A 166 -1.49 2.01 -7.88
CA VAL A 166 -1.54 2.25 -6.44
C VAL A 166 -2.39 1.16 -5.82
N THR A 167 -1.90 0.49 -4.78
CA THR A 167 -2.72 -0.44 -3.97
C THR A 167 -2.87 0.12 -2.56
N VAL A 168 -4.06 -0.01 -1.98
CA VAL A 168 -4.38 0.53 -0.64
C VAL A 168 -4.65 -0.56 0.40
N ASN A 169 -3.99 -0.46 1.55
CA ASN A 169 -4.40 -1.17 2.77
C ASN A 169 -5.53 -0.43 3.47
N TYR A 170 -6.48 -1.17 4.04
CA TYR A 170 -7.58 -0.63 4.83
C TYR A 170 -7.91 -1.56 6.00
N ARG A 171 -8.41 -1.01 7.12
CA ARG A 171 -8.73 -1.84 8.31
C ARG A 171 -9.81 -2.87 8.01
N LEU A 172 -9.68 -4.03 8.66
CA LEU A 172 -10.47 -5.22 8.42
C LEU A 172 -11.22 -5.65 9.69
N GLY A 173 -12.26 -6.48 9.53
CA GLY A 173 -13.02 -7.06 10.63
C GLY A 173 -13.57 -5.99 11.59
N SER A 174 -13.53 -6.28 12.89
CA SER A 174 -13.97 -5.32 13.92
C SER A 174 -13.15 -4.03 13.92
N PHE A 175 -11.85 -4.08 13.57
CA PHE A 175 -11.00 -2.88 13.51
C PHE A 175 -11.47 -1.91 12.42
N GLY A 176 -12.07 -2.40 11.33
CA GLY A 176 -12.57 -1.58 10.23
C GLY A 176 -14.08 -1.30 10.28
N PHE A 177 -14.87 -2.13 10.96
CA PHE A 177 -16.31 -2.17 10.76
C PHE A 177 -17.13 -2.34 12.05
N LEU A 178 -16.53 -2.23 13.23
CA LEU A 178 -17.28 -2.17 14.50
C LEU A 178 -18.23 -0.97 14.50
N PHE A 179 -19.45 -1.18 15.01
CA PHE A 179 -20.48 -0.16 15.10
C PHE A 179 -21.10 -0.15 16.50
N SER A 180 -20.86 0.92 17.25
CA SER A 180 -21.43 1.11 18.59
C SER A 180 -22.51 2.18 18.67
N ASN A 181 -22.91 2.76 17.54
CA ASN A 181 -23.83 3.91 17.50
C ASN A 181 -23.31 5.13 18.30
N THR A 182 -21.99 5.26 18.44
CA THR A 182 -21.29 6.40 19.04
C THR A 182 -20.18 6.89 18.10
N ASP A 183 -19.58 8.04 18.40
CA ASP A 183 -18.44 8.56 17.65
C ASP A 183 -17.15 7.76 17.85
N ASP A 184 -17.09 6.90 18.88
CA ASP A 184 -15.91 6.09 19.17
C ASP A 184 -15.78 4.87 18.24
N ALA A 185 -16.91 4.32 17.77
CA ALA A 185 -16.95 3.31 16.71
C ALA A 185 -18.16 3.54 15.78
N PRO A 186 -18.06 4.50 14.84
CA PRO A 186 -19.18 4.92 14.01
C PRO A 186 -19.52 3.94 12.86
N GLY A 187 -18.80 2.81 12.74
CA GLY A 187 -18.91 1.90 11.60
C GLY A 187 -18.20 2.41 10.33
N ASN A 188 -18.02 1.50 9.38
CA ASN A 188 -17.46 1.77 8.04
C ASN A 188 -16.09 2.45 8.01
N VAL A 189 -15.30 2.42 9.09
CA VAL A 189 -14.00 3.11 9.12
C VAL A 189 -12.99 2.50 8.15
N GLY A 190 -13.12 1.22 7.78
CA GLY A 190 -12.39 0.62 6.66
C GLY A 190 -12.74 1.21 5.29
N ILE A 191 -13.98 1.67 5.07
CA ILE A 191 -14.33 2.43 3.85
C ILE A 191 -13.77 3.85 3.91
N TRP A 192 -13.77 4.46 5.10
CA TRP A 192 -13.09 5.75 5.30
C TRP A 192 -11.59 5.64 5.02
N ASP A 193 -10.93 4.56 5.43
CA ASP A 193 -9.52 4.29 5.13
C ASP A 193 -9.26 4.30 3.61
N ILE A 194 -10.07 3.55 2.85
CA ILE A 194 -10.01 3.52 1.38
C ILE A 194 -10.21 4.92 0.78
N LEU A 195 -11.19 5.67 1.28
CA LEU A 195 -11.46 7.04 0.82
C LEU A 195 -10.30 7.98 1.13
N THR A 196 -9.72 7.91 2.34
CA THR A 196 -8.60 8.74 2.75
C THR A 196 -7.34 8.41 1.94
N GLY A 197 -7.10 7.14 1.63
CA GLY A 197 -6.05 6.75 0.68
C GLY A 197 -6.26 7.33 -0.72
N LEU A 198 -7.51 7.34 -1.21
CA LEU A 198 -7.85 7.93 -2.51
C LEU A 198 -7.69 9.45 -2.51
N GLN A 199 -8.05 10.12 -1.41
CA GLN A 199 -7.81 11.55 -1.21
C GLN A 199 -6.32 11.87 -1.22
N TRP A 200 -5.52 11.07 -0.50
CA TRP A 200 -4.06 11.23 -0.50
C TRP A 200 -3.47 11.07 -1.92
N VAL A 201 -3.93 10.06 -2.68
CA VAL A 201 -3.52 9.85 -4.07
C VAL A 201 -3.92 11.04 -4.93
N ASN A 202 -5.17 11.49 -4.86
CA ASN A 202 -5.63 12.66 -5.59
C ASN A 202 -4.77 13.91 -5.30
N GLU A 203 -4.36 14.09 -4.04
CA GLU A 203 -3.56 15.26 -3.63
C GLU A 203 -2.07 15.17 -4.03
N ASN A 204 -1.51 13.98 -4.26
CA ASN A 204 -0.05 13.78 -4.36
C ASN A 204 0.43 13.03 -5.62
N ILE A 205 -0.46 12.41 -6.41
CA ILE A 205 -0.01 11.50 -7.48
C ILE A 205 0.75 12.18 -8.62
N GLU A 206 0.58 13.49 -8.81
CA GLU A 206 1.38 14.27 -9.78
C GLU A 206 2.88 14.21 -9.48
N ALA A 207 3.27 14.15 -8.20
CA ALA A 207 4.67 14.00 -7.79
C ALA A 207 5.28 12.67 -8.26
N PHE A 208 4.43 11.66 -8.51
CA PHE A 208 4.83 10.35 -9.04
C PHE A 208 4.69 10.27 -10.57
N GLY A 209 4.35 11.38 -11.23
CA GLY A 209 4.08 11.45 -12.67
C GLY A 209 2.66 11.02 -13.05
N GLY A 210 1.71 11.03 -12.13
CA GLY A 210 0.32 10.65 -12.37
C GLY A 210 -0.56 11.81 -12.82
N ASP A 211 -1.58 11.50 -13.61
CA ASP A 211 -2.62 12.44 -14.02
C ASP A 211 -3.84 12.35 -13.09
N MET A 212 -4.07 13.39 -12.28
CA MET A 212 -5.19 13.45 -11.35
C MET A 212 -6.56 13.35 -12.04
N SER A 213 -6.66 13.74 -13.32
CA SER A 213 -7.90 13.65 -14.10
C SER A 213 -8.17 12.25 -14.68
N ARG A 214 -7.18 11.34 -14.61
CA ARG A 214 -7.24 9.97 -15.12
C ARG A 214 -7.05 8.90 -14.04
N ILE A 215 -7.53 9.18 -12.84
CA ILE A 215 -7.64 8.16 -11.78
C ILE A 215 -8.81 7.22 -12.08
N THR A 216 -8.53 5.91 -12.07
CA THR A 216 -9.50 4.82 -12.18
C THR A 216 -9.45 4.02 -10.89
N ILE A 217 -10.56 3.92 -10.17
CA ILE A 217 -10.66 3.01 -9.02
C ILE A 217 -11.00 1.60 -9.50
N ALA A 218 -10.43 0.58 -8.89
CA ALA A 218 -10.70 -0.81 -9.25
C ALA A 218 -10.63 -1.71 -8.02
N GLY A 219 -11.42 -2.79 -8.02
CA GLY A 219 -11.31 -3.80 -6.99
C GLY A 219 -12.06 -5.06 -7.34
N GLU A 220 -11.75 -6.11 -6.58
CA GLU A 220 -12.35 -7.44 -6.68
C GLU A 220 -13.12 -7.78 -5.40
N SER A 221 -14.26 -8.47 -5.52
CA SER A 221 -15.09 -8.90 -4.38
C SER A 221 -15.42 -7.73 -3.43
N ALA A 222 -14.96 -7.77 -2.17
CA ALA A 222 -15.13 -6.67 -1.22
C ALA A 222 -14.51 -5.34 -1.69
N GLY A 223 -13.40 -5.37 -2.43
CA GLY A 223 -12.82 -4.19 -3.07
C GLY A 223 -13.70 -3.63 -4.18
N SER A 224 -14.39 -4.50 -4.93
CA SER A 224 -15.41 -4.10 -5.92
C SER A 224 -16.65 -3.49 -5.27
N ILE A 225 -17.09 -4.06 -4.14
CA ILE A 225 -18.15 -3.49 -3.29
C ILE A 225 -17.73 -2.08 -2.83
N ALA A 226 -16.50 -1.91 -2.32
CA ALA A 226 -15.97 -0.62 -1.91
C ALA A 226 -15.94 0.38 -3.09
N ALA A 227 -15.49 -0.03 -4.27
CA ALA A 227 -15.51 0.81 -5.47
C ALA A 227 -16.93 1.32 -5.80
N GLY A 228 -17.93 0.45 -5.72
CA GLY A 228 -19.31 0.86 -5.92
C GLY A 228 -19.88 1.73 -4.81
N LEU A 229 -19.48 1.52 -3.55
CA LEU A 229 -19.84 2.41 -2.43
C LEU A 229 -19.27 3.82 -2.62
N LEU A 230 -18.04 3.93 -3.12
CA LEU A 230 -17.46 5.24 -3.47
C LEU A 230 -18.25 5.93 -4.60
N SER A 231 -18.79 5.18 -5.56
CA SER A 231 -19.54 5.76 -6.68
C SER A 231 -20.86 6.43 -6.32
N VAL A 232 -21.44 6.05 -5.18
CA VAL A 232 -22.68 6.66 -4.66
C VAL A 232 -22.41 7.61 -3.49
N SER A 233 -21.17 7.66 -3.00
CA SER A 233 -20.80 8.53 -1.89
C SER A 233 -20.48 9.94 -2.37
N PRO A 234 -21.13 11.00 -1.83
CA PRO A 234 -20.79 12.38 -2.17
C PRO A 234 -19.36 12.75 -1.75
N LEU A 235 -18.77 12.01 -0.81
CA LEU A 235 -17.41 12.25 -0.32
C LEU A 235 -16.32 11.86 -1.33
N ALA A 236 -16.65 11.02 -2.31
CA ALA A 236 -15.72 10.62 -3.37
C ALA A 236 -15.86 11.47 -4.64
N GLN A 237 -16.78 12.45 -4.64
CA GLN A 237 -17.06 13.26 -5.81
C GLN A 237 -15.82 14.03 -6.26
N GLY A 238 -15.44 13.86 -7.53
CA GLY A 238 -14.29 14.53 -8.13
C GLY A 238 -12.93 13.88 -7.83
N LEU A 239 -12.86 12.82 -7.03
CA LEU A 239 -11.58 12.16 -6.71
C LEU A 239 -11.09 11.20 -7.80
N TYR A 240 -12.00 10.68 -8.63
CA TYR A 240 -11.68 9.72 -9.68
C TYR A 240 -12.59 9.89 -10.91
N LYS A 241 -12.21 9.25 -12.03
CA LYS A 241 -12.89 9.39 -13.33
C LYS A 241 -13.62 8.15 -13.80
N ARG A 242 -13.09 6.95 -13.51
CA ARG A 242 -13.62 5.66 -13.98
C ARG A 242 -13.57 4.62 -12.86
N GLN A 243 -14.37 3.57 -12.99
CA GLN A 243 -14.35 2.44 -12.07
C GLN A 243 -14.35 1.10 -12.81
N ILE A 244 -13.68 0.11 -12.21
CA ILE A 244 -13.71 -1.30 -12.61
C ILE A 244 -14.20 -2.10 -11.39
N MET A 245 -15.21 -2.94 -11.59
CA MET A 245 -15.87 -3.68 -10.53
C MET A 245 -15.85 -5.17 -10.86
N GLU A 246 -14.90 -5.91 -10.26
CA GLU A 246 -14.70 -7.33 -10.51
C GLU A 246 -15.45 -8.15 -9.45
N SER A 247 -16.44 -8.94 -9.85
CA SER A 247 -17.12 -9.91 -8.97
C SER A 247 -17.70 -9.34 -7.65
N GLY A 248 -18.21 -8.10 -7.68
CA GLY A 248 -18.81 -7.44 -6.51
C GLY A 248 -19.66 -6.22 -6.90
N SER A 249 -20.57 -5.81 -6.02
CA SER A 249 -21.52 -4.72 -6.24
C SER A 249 -22.01 -4.17 -4.90
N PRO A 250 -22.25 -2.85 -4.74
CA PRO A 250 -22.77 -2.28 -3.50
C PRO A 250 -24.17 -2.83 -3.17
N ALA A 251 -24.89 -3.39 -4.15
CA ALA A 251 -26.16 -4.07 -3.94
C ALA A 251 -26.07 -5.34 -3.06
N TYR A 252 -24.86 -5.88 -2.82
CA TYR A 252 -24.67 -6.96 -1.84
C TYR A 252 -24.74 -6.46 -0.39
N THR A 253 -24.67 -5.16 -0.16
CA THR A 253 -24.77 -4.58 1.19
C THR A 253 -26.21 -4.13 1.47
N ASN A 254 -26.74 -4.52 2.62
CA ASN A 254 -28.03 -4.03 3.08
C ASN A 254 -27.84 -2.62 3.68
N ALA A 255 -28.55 -1.64 3.14
CA ALA A 255 -28.37 -0.22 3.47
C ALA A 255 -28.76 0.14 4.92
N ASP A 256 -29.56 -0.68 5.61
CA ASP A 256 -30.02 -0.41 6.97
C ASP A 256 -29.92 -1.68 7.84
N ASN A 257 -28.74 -1.88 8.42
CA ASN A 257 -28.46 -3.03 9.26
C ASN A 257 -27.83 -2.64 10.60
N ASN A 258 -28.06 -1.39 11.03
CA ASN A 258 -27.43 -0.83 12.23
C ASN A 258 -27.81 -1.56 13.50
N SER A 259 -29.07 -2.01 13.63
CA SER A 259 -29.50 -2.85 14.76
C SER A 259 -28.70 -4.14 14.83
N GLN A 260 -28.59 -4.89 13.71
CA GLN A 260 -27.82 -6.14 13.67
C GLN A 260 -26.32 -5.91 13.90
N ASN A 261 -25.78 -4.80 13.39
CA ASN A 261 -24.37 -4.45 13.59
C ASN A 261 -24.10 -4.09 15.06
N LEU A 262 -25.05 -3.45 15.73
CA LEU A 262 -24.98 -3.17 17.17
C LEU A 262 -25.04 -4.47 17.98
N ASP A 263 -25.96 -5.38 17.65
CA ASP A 263 -26.06 -6.71 18.29
C ASP A 263 -24.76 -7.52 18.13
N ARG A 264 -24.14 -7.48 16.96
CA ARG A 264 -22.84 -8.12 16.71
C ARG A 264 -21.71 -7.49 17.51
N SER A 265 -21.72 -6.17 17.65
CA SER A 265 -20.73 -5.45 18.44
C SER A 265 -20.90 -5.78 19.93
N GLN A 266 -22.14 -5.85 20.41
CA GLN A 266 -22.47 -6.29 21.77
C GLN A 266 -21.98 -7.71 22.02
N LEU A 267 -22.29 -8.65 21.12
CA LEU A 267 -21.82 -10.03 21.23
C LEU A 267 -20.28 -10.11 21.26
N LEU A 268 -19.59 -9.31 20.44
CA LEU A 268 -18.13 -9.25 20.48
C LEU A 268 -17.64 -8.77 21.86
N ALA A 269 -18.24 -7.70 22.41
CA ALA A 269 -17.91 -7.17 23.72
C ALA A 269 -18.16 -8.18 24.84
N GLU A 270 -19.25 -8.96 24.78
CA GLU A 270 -19.52 -10.06 25.72
C GLU A 270 -18.47 -11.17 25.63
N LEU A 271 -18.11 -11.59 24.41
CA LEU A 271 -17.14 -12.67 24.18
C LEU A 271 -15.72 -12.30 24.67
N VAL A 272 -15.38 -11.01 24.71
CA VAL A 272 -14.11 -10.53 25.27
C VAL A 272 -14.21 -10.08 26.73
N GLY A 273 -15.38 -10.24 27.37
CA GLY A 273 -15.60 -9.95 28.78
C GLY A 273 -15.75 -8.46 29.12
N CYS A 274 -16.02 -7.60 28.13
CA CYS A 274 -16.27 -6.17 28.31
C CYS A 274 -17.75 -5.85 28.55
N ALA A 275 -18.68 -6.71 28.14
CA ALA A 275 -20.12 -6.47 28.26
C ALA A 275 -20.90 -7.67 28.82
N ASN A 276 -22.13 -7.41 29.29
CA ASN A 276 -23.13 -8.39 29.72
C ASN A 276 -24.55 -7.81 29.60
N GLU A 277 -25.56 -8.50 30.12
CA GLU A 277 -26.98 -8.09 30.05
C GLU A 277 -27.28 -6.73 30.72
N ILE A 278 -26.50 -6.33 31.73
CA ILE A 278 -26.69 -5.08 32.49
C ILE A 278 -25.77 -3.97 31.94
N HIS A 279 -24.58 -4.37 31.50
CA HIS A 279 -23.49 -3.52 31.06
C HIS A 279 -23.26 -3.70 29.56
N SER A 280 -23.86 -2.85 28.73
CA SER A 280 -23.96 -3.08 27.28
C SER A 280 -23.56 -1.86 26.46
N ILE A 281 -23.18 -2.10 25.20
CA ILE A 281 -22.88 -1.03 24.22
C ILE A 281 -24.10 -0.11 24.01
N VAL A 282 -25.32 -0.58 24.33
CA VAL A 282 -26.54 0.20 24.16
C VAL A 282 -26.83 1.06 25.40
N THR A 283 -26.66 0.50 26.60
CA THR A 283 -27.12 1.13 27.85
C THR A 283 -26.02 1.88 28.59
N THR A 284 -24.77 1.43 28.48
CA THR A 284 -23.60 1.97 29.17
C THR A 284 -22.37 2.01 28.25
N PRO A 285 -22.48 2.65 27.06
CA PRO A 285 -21.43 2.62 26.04
C PRO A 285 -20.07 3.15 26.51
N ASP A 286 -20.05 4.16 27.39
CA ASP A 286 -18.80 4.76 27.88
C ASP A 286 -18.00 3.82 28.79
N GLU A 287 -18.61 2.75 29.26
CA GLU A 287 -18.01 1.79 30.17
C GLU A 287 -17.70 0.43 29.50
N VAL A 288 -18.06 0.25 28.21
CA VAL A 288 -17.87 -0.98 27.40
C VAL A 288 -16.82 -0.77 26.33
#